data_AF-A0A497GT45-F1
#
_entry.id   AF-A0A497GT45-F1
#
_cell.length_a   1.000
_cell.length_b   1.000
_cell.length_c   1.000
_cell.angle_alpha   90.00
_cell.angle_beta   90.00
_cell.angle_gamma   90.00
#
_symmetry.space_group_name_H-M   'P 1'
#
loop_
_entity.id
_entity.type
_entity.pdbx_description
1 polymer ?
#
loop_
_entity_poly.entity_id
_entity_poly.type
_entity_poly.pdbx_seq_one_letter_code
_entity_poly.pdbx_strand_id
1 'polypeptide(L)'
;MKKTILARDMRAYYDIIKLLNELHERRVNPRLLERIESEVVIEVDSKQGSGLDDPFMAYFTMVLLVKGKRSFEKLVVGIDPGEKIGVAVVADGELLDLRIFRKRDMLEEYLDKVMAYCPARRKIVKVGSHVDDEMLSSLRRLKRRGVELKIVDESKSNTSAILSQMYPHIRADDMTSALRIAFRLTI
;
A
#
# COMPACT_ATOMS: atom_id res chain seq x y z
N MET A 1 7.79 14.14 20.58
CA MET A 1 7.30 15.37 19.93
C MET A 1 6.28 14.97 18.89
N LYS A 2 5.07 15.54 18.92
CA LYS A 2 4.06 15.26 17.91
C LYS A 2 4.42 15.97 16.59
N LYS A 3 4.09 15.34 15.47
CA LYS A 3 4.33 15.80 14.09
C LYS A 3 2.99 16.21 13.51
N THR A 4 2.91 17.39 12.90
CA THR A 4 1.64 17.88 12.34
C THR A 4 1.58 17.61 10.84
N ILE A 5 0.43 17.15 10.36
CA ILE A 5 0.05 17.24 8.96
C ILE A 5 -1.14 18.20 8.81
N LEU A 6 -1.18 18.90 7.68
CA LEU A 6 -2.26 19.83 7.38
C LEU A 6 -3.19 19.21 6.34
N ALA A 7 -4.47 19.10 6.67
CA ALA A 7 -5.54 18.84 5.72
C ALA A 7 -5.94 20.14 5.02
N ARG A 8 -6.25 20.07 3.73
CA ARG A 8 -6.60 21.25 2.92
C ARG A 8 -7.80 22.01 3.49
N ASP A 9 -8.82 21.26 3.87
CA ASP A 9 -10.10 21.77 4.35
C ASP A 9 -10.74 20.74 5.30
N MET A 10 -11.93 21.07 5.80
CA MET A 10 -12.65 20.18 6.72
C MET A 10 -13.06 18.86 6.06
N ARG A 11 -13.33 18.84 4.75
CA ARG A 11 -13.71 17.62 4.03
C ARG A 11 -12.52 16.68 3.91
N ALA A 12 -11.37 17.21 3.49
CA ALA A 12 -10.12 16.47 3.45
C ALA A 12 -9.77 15.90 4.82
N TYR A 13 -9.93 16.69 5.89
CA TYR A 13 -9.75 16.20 7.26
C TYR A 13 -10.61 14.98 7.56
N TYR A 14 -11.92 15.05 7.27
CA TYR A 14 -12.82 13.91 7.48
C TYR A 14 -12.47 12.70 6.62
N ASP A 15 -12.10 12.90 5.36
CA ASP A 15 -11.71 11.82 4.46
C ASP A 15 -10.42 11.12 4.94
N ILE A 16 -9.47 11.87 5.49
CA ILE A 16 -8.25 11.32 6.09
C ILE A 16 -8.58 10.51 7.35
N ILE A 17 -9.38 11.05 8.26
CA ILE A 17 -9.80 10.35 9.48
C ILE A 17 -10.57 9.07 9.13
N LYS A 18 -11.47 9.15 8.14
CA LYS A 18 -12.21 8.00 7.63
C LYS A 18 -11.27 6.93 7.10
N LEU A 19 -10.27 7.30 6.30
CA LEU A 19 -9.28 6.34 5.81
C LEU A 19 -8.51 5.68 6.95
N LEU A 20 -8.08 6.44 7.97
CA LEU A 20 -7.37 5.89 9.13
C LEU A 20 -8.25 4.87 9.89
N ASN A 21 -9.53 5.16 10.06
CA ASN A 21 -10.47 4.20 10.66
C ASN A 21 -10.63 2.94 9.80
N GLU A 22 -10.79 3.09 8.49
CA GLU A 22 -10.84 1.94 7.57
C GLU A 22 -9.53 1.14 7.57
N LEU A 23 -8.38 1.78 7.83
CA LEU A 23 -7.08 1.09 7.91
C LEU A 23 -6.97 0.17 9.13
N HIS A 24 -7.72 0.42 10.21
CA HIS A 24 -7.82 -0.52 11.34
C HIS A 24 -8.56 -1.81 10.97
N GLU A 25 -9.52 -1.71 10.04
CA GLU A 25 -10.23 -2.86 9.50
C GLU A 25 -9.41 -3.57 8.42
N ARG A 26 -8.48 -2.83 7.80
CA ARG A 26 -7.51 -3.38 6.85
C ARG A 26 -6.37 -4.02 7.62
N ARG A 27 -5.82 -5.10 7.09
CA ARG A 27 -4.78 -5.89 7.77
C ARG A 27 -3.39 -5.23 7.67
N VAL A 28 -3.31 -3.94 7.97
CA VAL A 28 -2.10 -3.12 8.04
C VAL A 28 -1.32 -3.49 9.29
N ASN A 29 -0.01 -3.19 9.35
CA ASN A 29 0.75 -3.36 10.58
C ASN A 29 0.14 -2.52 11.73
N PRO A 30 -0.39 -3.14 12.80
CA PRO A 30 -1.04 -2.42 13.90
C PRO A 30 -0.07 -1.48 14.62
N ARG A 31 1.21 -1.87 14.76
CA ARG A 31 2.23 -1.01 15.37
C ARG A 31 2.51 0.24 14.56
N LEU A 32 2.31 0.18 13.23
CA LEU A 32 2.45 1.37 12.39
C LEU A 32 1.29 2.34 12.64
N LEU A 33 0.06 1.83 12.75
CA LEU A 33 -1.12 2.64 13.04
C LEU A 33 -1.01 3.29 14.43
N GLU A 34 -0.68 2.51 15.46
CA GLU A 34 -0.46 3.03 16.83
C GLU A 34 0.57 4.17 16.87
N ARG A 35 1.64 4.04 16.07
CA ARG A 35 2.65 5.10 15.94
C ARG A 35 2.13 6.34 15.23
N ILE A 36 1.31 6.18 14.19
CA ILE A 36 0.66 7.32 13.52
C ILE A 36 -0.25 8.04 14.52
N GLU A 37 -1.09 7.31 15.25
CA GLU A 37 -2.03 7.91 16.21
C GLU A 37 -1.35 8.61 17.38
N SER A 38 -0.24 8.06 17.87
CA SER A 38 0.50 8.64 18.99
C SER A 38 1.43 9.80 18.59
N GLU A 39 2.02 9.73 17.40
CA GLU A 39 3.02 10.69 16.95
C GLU A 39 2.47 11.78 16.01
N VAL A 40 1.31 11.62 15.37
CA VAL A 40 0.79 12.54 14.36
C VAL A 40 -0.45 13.30 14.84
N VAL A 41 -0.54 14.58 14.49
CA VAL A 41 -1.74 15.43 14.62
C VAL A 41 -2.16 15.89 13.25
N ILE A 42 -3.47 15.88 12.98
CA ILE A 42 -4.05 16.38 11.74
C ILE A 42 -4.78 17.68 12.07
N GLU A 43 -4.41 18.76 11.41
CA GLU A 43 -5.03 20.08 11.56
C GLU A 43 -5.57 20.57 10.21
N VAL A 44 -6.57 21.46 10.22
CA VAL A 44 -7.12 22.04 8.98
C VAL A 44 -6.39 23.34 8.65
N ASP A 45 -5.83 23.43 7.44
CA ASP A 45 -5.25 24.67 6.91
C ASP A 45 -6.34 25.63 6.42
N SER A 46 -7.02 26.24 7.38
CA SER A 46 -8.11 27.20 7.16
C SER A 46 -7.70 28.48 6.43
N LYS A 47 -6.41 28.75 6.24
CA LYS A 47 -5.91 30.06 5.75
C LYS A 47 -5.25 30.01 4.37
N GLN A 48 -4.71 28.87 3.93
CA GLN A 48 -3.96 28.82 2.67
C GLN A 48 -4.40 27.73 1.70
N GLY A 49 -5.24 26.77 2.10
CA GLY A 49 -5.68 25.67 1.22
C GLY A 49 -4.54 24.83 0.65
N SER A 50 -3.36 24.91 1.27
CA SER A 50 -2.11 24.28 0.81
C SER A 50 -1.93 22.87 1.38
N GLY A 51 -2.81 22.48 2.30
CA GLY A 51 -2.83 21.16 2.92
C GLY A 51 -3.16 20.02 1.95
N LEU A 52 -3.01 18.81 2.45
CA LEU A 52 -3.32 17.57 1.75
C LEU A 52 -4.83 17.41 1.60
N ASP A 53 -5.27 17.06 0.38
CA ASP A 53 -6.66 16.80 0.04
C ASP A 53 -6.95 15.30 -0.12
N ASP A 54 -6.01 14.54 -0.68
CA ASP A 54 -6.17 13.11 -0.89
C ASP A 54 -5.79 12.30 0.37
N PRO A 55 -6.68 11.42 0.85
CA PRO A 55 -6.42 10.66 2.06
C PRO A 55 -5.29 9.63 1.91
N PHE A 56 -5.07 9.04 0.73
CA PHE A 56 -3.93 8.14 0.50
C PHE A 56 -2.60 8.89 0.55
N MET A 57 -2.55 10.09 -0.05
CA MET A 57 -1.38 10.96 0.06
C MET A 57 -1.09 11.33 1.52
N ALA A 58 -2.12 11.67 2.29
CA ALA A 58 -1.99 11.91 3.72
C ALA A 58 -1.45 10.68 4.46
N TYR A 59 -2.04 9.50 4.22
CA TYR A 59 -1.59 8.26 4.85
C TYR A 59 -0.11 7.96 4.59
N PHE A 60 0.35 7.97 3.33
CA PHE A 60 1.77 7.72 3.03
C PHE A 60 2.69 8.79 3.63
N THR A 61 2.24 10.04 3.67
CA THR A 61 2.97 11.14 4.33
C THR A 61 3.13 10.88 5.83
N MET A 62 2.07 10.47 6.51
CA MET A 62 2.12 10.09 7.93
C MET A 62 3.11 8.96 8.17
N VAL A 63 3.07 7.89 7.36
CA VAL A 63 4.00 6.75 7.46
C VAL A 63 5.45 7.21 7.36
N LEU A 64 5.75 8.09 6.39
CA LEU A 64 7.09 8.64 6.21
C LEU A 64 7.52 9.51 7.39
N LEU A 65 6.62 10.36 7.90
CA LEU A 65 6.85 11.20 9.06
C LEU A 65 7.18 10.37 10.32
N VAL A 66 6.40 9.34 10.63
CA VAL A 66 6.70 8.46 11.78
C VAL A 66 8.01 7.71 11.58
N LYS A 67 8.35 7.34 10.33
CA LYS A 67 9.63 6.69 10.02
C LYS A 67 10.83 7.66 9.90
N GLY A 68 10.61 8.98 9.99
CA GLY A 68 11.66 9.98 9.83
C GLY A 68 12.25 10.01 8.41
N LYS A 69 11.45 9.67 7.39
CA LYS A 69 11.86 9.57 5.99
C LYS A 69 11.16 10.64 5.14
N ARG A 70 11.77 10.98 4.01
CA ARG A 70 11.16 11.83 2.97
C ARG A 70 10.62 11.03 1.78
N SER A 71 11.16 9.84 1.57
CA SER A 71 10.71 8.86 0.57
C SER A 71 11.11 7.46 1.03
N PHE A 72 10.44 6.45 0.49
CA PHE A 72 10.88 5.06 0.61
C PHE A 72 12.02 4.78 -0.38
N GLU A 73 12.90 3.84 -0.04
CA GLU A 73 13.88 3.35 -1.01
C GLU A 73 13.19 2.46 -2.05
N LYS A 74 12.23 1.63 -1.60
CA LYS A 74 11.55 0.66 -2.45
C LYS A 74 10.09 0.49 -2.06
N LEU A 75 9.21 0.69 -3.03
CA LEU A 75 7.81 0.28 -3.00
C LEU A 75 7.63 -0.99 -3.82
N VAL A 76 6.97 -1.99 -3.24
CA VAL A 76 6.55 -3.22 -3.91
C VAL A 76 5.06 -3.41 -3.71
N VAL A 77 4.35 -3.59 -4.82
CA VAL A 77 2.95 -4.05 -4.80
C VAL A 77 2.92 -5.49 -5.26
N GLY A 78 2.50 -6.40 -4.39
CA GLY A 78 2.26 -7.81 -4.73
C GLY A 78 0.79 -8.00 -5.09
N ILE A 79 0.53 -8.67 -6.21
CA ILE A 79 -0.80 -8.92 -6.73
C ILE A 79 -0.98 -10.41 -6.97
N ASP A 80 -1.96 -10.99 -6.30
CA ASP A 80 -2.40 -12.37 -6.50
C ASP A 80 -3.65 -12.37 -7.41
N PRO A 81 -3.54 -12.81 -8.67
CA PRO A 81 -4.65 -12.83 -9.62
C PRO A 81 -5.65 -13.96 -9.31
N GLY A 82 -6.91 -13.76 -9.69
CA GLY A 82 -7.99 -14.73 -9.49
C GLY A 82 -9.36 -14.06 -9.44
N GLU A 83 -10.40 -14.79 -9.05
CA GLU A 83 -11.75 -14.23 -8.84
C GLU A 83 -11.76 -13.13 -7.77
N LYS A 84 -10.95 -13.31 -6.73
CA LYS A 84 -10.63 -12.32 -5.71
C LYS A 84 -9.18 -11.93 -5.89
N ILE A 85 -8.93 -10.70 -6.29
CA ILE A 85 -7.58 -10.21 -6.55
C ILE A 85 -6.99 -9.69 -5.22
N GLY A 86 -6.06 -10.45 -4.66
CA GLY A 86 -5.32 -10.04 -3.46
C GLY A 86 -4.26 -8.99 -3.81
N VAL A 87 -4.15 -7.93 -3.01
CA VAL A 87 -3.15 -6.86 -3.21
C VAL A 87 -2.48 -6.50 -1.90
N ALA A 88 -1.15 -6.58 -1.88
CA ALA A 88 -0.31 -6.15 -0.76
C ALA A 88 0.57 -4.96 -1.19
N VAL A 89 0.55 -3.88 -0.41
CA VAL A 89 1.42 -2.71 -0.61
C VAL A 89 2.49 -2.72 0.47
N VAL A 90 3.75 -2.88 0.06
CA VAL A 90 4.90 -3.02 0.95
C VAL A 90 5.95 -1.96 0.61
N ALA A 91 6.38 -1.17 1.59
CA ALA A 91 7.44 -0.18 1.39
C ALA A 91 8.57 -0.37 2.40
N ASP A 92 9.80 -0.53 1.92
CA ASP A 92 10.99 -0.82 2.74
C ASP A 92 10.77 -2.00 3.73
N GLY A 93 10.01 -3.02 3.30
CA GLY A 93 9.67 -4.19 4.12
C GLY A 93 8.51 -3.99 5.11
N GLU A 94 7.90 -2.81 5.14
CA GLU A 94 6.72 -2.49 5.95
C GLU A 94 5.43 -2.75 5.16
N LEU A 95 4.47 -3.49 5.74
CA LEU A 95 3.16 -3.68 5.14
C LEU A 95 2.30 -2.43 5.39
N LEU A 96 2.01 -1.69 4.32
CA LEU A 96 1.23 -0.46 4.36
C LEU A 96 -0.25 -0.70 4.07
N ASP A 97 -0.58 -1.70 3.26
CA ASP A 97 -1.97 -2.01 2.94
C ASP A 97 -2.10 -3.45 2.46
N LEU A 98 -3.26 -4.05 2.74
CA LEU A 98 -3.60 -5.41 2.30
C LEU A 98 -5.10 -5.47 2.02
N ARG A 99 -5.48 -5.73 0.77
CA ARG A 99 -6.88 -5.68 0.31
C ARG A 99 -7.22 -6.78 -0.68
N ILE A 100 -8.53 -6.97 -0.88
CA ILE A 100 -9.11 -7.82 -1.93
C ILE A 100 -9.94 -6.94 -2.85
N PHE A 101 -9.75 -7.10 -4.16
CA PHE A 101 -10.57 -6.49 -5.20
C PHE A 101 -11.35 -7.58 -5.94
N ARG A 102 -12.62 -7.32 -6.25
CA ARG A 102 -13.44 -8.19 -7.11
C ARG A 102 -13.63 -7.65 -8.52
N LYS A 103 -13.22 -6.40 -8.76
CA LYS A 103 -13.34 -5.72 -10.04
C LYS A 103 -12.01 -5.07 -10.41
N ARG A 104 -11.65 -5.18 -11.69
CA ARG A 104 -10.35 -4.74 -12.21
C ARG A 104 -10.23 -3.21 -12.29
N ASP A 105 -11.30 -2.52 -12.63
CA ASP A 105 -11.39 -1.05 -12.64
C ASP A 105 -11.03 -0.45 -11.27
N MET A 106 -11.57 -1.02 -10.19
CA MET A 106 -11.28 -0.60 -8.81
C MET A 106 -9.82 -0.87 -8.42
N LEU A 107 -9.25 -1.99 -8.89
CA LEU A 107 -7.84 -2.30 -8.70
C LEU A 107 -6.97 -1.28 -9.43
N GLU A 108 -7.29 -0.97 -10.68
CA GLU A 108 -6.57 -0.03 -11.52
C GLU A 108 -6.53 1.37 -10.92
N GLU A 109 -7.67 1.88 -10.45
CA GLU A 109 -7.77 3.17 -9.76
C GLU A 109 -6.91 3.18 -8.49
N TYR A 110 -6.98 2.09 -7.71
CA TYR A 110 -6.18 1.94 -6.50
C TYR A 110 -4.68 1.93 -6.79
N LEU A 111 -4.24 1.16 -7.78
CA LEU A 111 -2.84 1.13 -8.21
C LEU A 111 -2.39 2.52 -8.69
N ASP A 112 -3.23 3.24 -9.42
CA ASP A 112 -2.89 4.58 -9.88
C ASP A 112 -2.66 5.56 -8.72
N LYS A 113 -3.50 5.49 -7.69
CA LYS A 113 -3.35 6.25 -6.42
C LYS A 113 -2.08 5.85 -5.67
N VAL A 114 -1.84 4.56 -5.45
CA VAL A 114 -0.62 4.08 -4.77
C VAL A 114 0.63 4.54 -5.52
N MET A 115 0.66 4.41 -6.84
CA MET A 115 1.80 4.81 -7.66
C MET A 115 1.96 6.34 -7.76
N ALA A 116 0.89 7.11 -7.63
CA ALA A 116 0.96 8.57 -7.61
C ALA A 116 1.46 9.09 -6.24
N TYR A 117 0.87 8.58 -5.16
CA TYR A 117 0.96 9.21 -3.84
C TYR A 117 1.97 8.58 -2.90
N CYS A 118 2.45 7.36 -3.14
CA CYS A 118 3.52 6.76 -2.35
C CYS A 118 4.89 7.16 -2.95
N PRO A 119 5.67 8.05 -2.30
CA PRO A 119 6.96 8.47 -2.83
C PRO A 119 8.01 7.40 -2.56
N ALA A 120 8.56 6.82 -3.62
CA ALA A 120 9.59 5.79 -3.53
C ALA A 120 10.58 5.94 -4.69
N ARG A 121 11.87 5.68 -4.41
CA ARG A 121 12.94 5.72 -5.44
C ARG A 121 12.77 4.62 -6.48
N ARG A 122 12.33 3.44 -6.05
CA ARG A 122 11.99 2.31 -6.93
C ARG A 122 10.58 1.82 -6.67
N LYS A 123 9.82 1.59 -7.74
CA LYS A 123 8.44 1.08 -7.69
C LYS A 123 8.36 -0.20 -8.49
N ILE A 124 7.88 -1.27 -7.85
CA ILE A 124 7.80 -2.60 -8.47
C ILE A 124 6.39 -3.15 -8.26
N VAL A 125 5.74 -3.57 -9.34
CA VAL A 125 4.56 -4.43 -9.28
C VAL A 125 5.02 -5.85 -9.54
N LYS A 126 4.67 -6.75 -8.62
CA LYS A 126 4.87 -8.18 -8.75
C LYS A 126 3.51 -8.84 -8.88
N VAL A 127 3.33 -9.68 -9.87
CA VAL A 127 2.09 -10.40 -10.11
C VAL A 127 2.34 -11.90 -10.14
N GLY A 128 1.42 -12.68 -9.55
CA GLY A 128 1.44 -14.14 -9.61
C GLY A 128 1.45 -14.67 -11.05
N SER A 129 1.98 -15.88 -11.23
CA SER A 129 2.16 -16.49 -12.56
C SER A 129 0.85 -16.86 -13.25
N HIS A 130 -0.25 -16.94 -12.51
CA HIS A 130 -1.58 -17.28 -13.02
C HIS A 130 -2.35 -16.05 -13.55
N VAL A 131 -1.68 -14.93 -13.81
CA VAL A 131 -2.30 -13.71 -14.33
C VAL A 131 -2.80 -13.91 -15.76
N ASP A 132 -4.03 -13.48 -16.02
CA ASP A 132 -4.59 -13.47 -17.38
C ASP A 132 -3.99 -12.35 -18.26
N ASP A 133 -4.08 -12.50 -19.57
CA ASP A 133 -3.48 -11.56 -20.54
C ASP A 133 -4.06 -10.14 -20.45
N GLU A 134 -5.33 -10.02 -20.09
CA GLU A 134 -6.04 -8.74 -20.04
C GLU A 134 -5.56 -7.92 -18.82
N MET A 135 -5.44 -8.55 -17.66
CA MET A 135 -4.86 -7.99 -16.45
C MET A 135 -3.38 -7.66 -16.66
N LEU A 136 -2.62 -8.55 -17.29
CA LEU A 136 -1.22 -8.29 -17.60
C LEU A 136 -1.06 -7.09 -18.54
N SER A 137 -1.91 -6.98 -19.56
CA SER A 137 -1.96 -5.83 -20.47
C SER A 137 -2.26 -4.53 -19.73
N SER A 138 -3.24 -4.53 -18.84
CA SER A 138 -3.54 -3.38 -17.98
C SER A 138 -2.33 -3.00 -17.12
N LEU A 139 -1.70 -3.94 -16.43
CA LEU A 139 -0.53 -3.66 -15.57
C LEU A 139 0.68 -3.12 -16.36
N ARG A 140 0.85 -3.49 -17.63
CA ARG A 140 1.94 -2.97 -18.49
C ARG A 140 1.85 -1.46 -18.67
N ARG A 141 0.67 -0.84 -18.55
CA ARG A 141 0.51 0.62 -18.65
C ARG A 141 1.34 1.36 -17.59
N LEU A 142 1.59 0.74 -16.43
CA LEU A 142 2.38 1.31 -15.32
C LEU A 142 3.86 1.45 -15.66
N LYS A 143 4.38 0.68 -16.63
CA LYS A 143 5.78 0.82 -17.08
C LYS A 143 6.11 2.22 -17.57
N ARG A 144 5.15 2.91 -18.20
CA ARG A 144 5.29 4.30 -18.65
C ARG A 144 5.49 5.28 -17.50
N ARG A 145 5.16 4.89 -16.26
CA ARG A 145 5.33 5.68 -15.03
C ARG A 145 6.61 5.29 -14.28
N GLY A 146 7.55 4.58 -14.93
CA GLY A 146 8.80 4.11 -14.31
C GLY A 146 8.62 2.94 -13.33
N VAL A 147 7.49 2.23 -13.40
CA VAL A 147 7.20 1.08 -12.53
C VAL A 147 7.74 -0.20 -13.17
N GLU A 148 8.56 -0.94 -12.44
CA GLU A 148 9.03 -2.26 -12.85
C GLU A 148 7.89 -3.28 -12.70
N LEU A 149 7.62 -4.10 -13.73
CA LEU A 149 6.62 -5.17 -13.66
C LEU A 149 7.35 -6.52 -13.69
N LYS A 150 7.08 -7.38 -12.70
CA LYS A 150 7.65 -8.72 -12.59
C LYS A 150 6.56 -9.77 -12.42
N ILE A 151 6.69 -10.88 -13.14
CA ILE A 151 5.86 -12.08 -12.94
C ILE A 151 6.60 -12.97 -11.94
N VAL A 152 5.87 -13.53 -10.99
CA VAL A 152 6.42 -14.34 -9.90
C VAL A 152 5.81 -15.74 -9.94
N ASP A 153 6.66 -16.76 -10.04
CA ASP A 153 6.24 -18.15 -9.90
C ASP A 153 5.98 -18.48 -8.41
N GLU A 154 4.77 -18.94 -8.14
CA GLU A 154 4.23 -19.21 -6.82
C GLU A 154 4.45 -20.66 -6.35
N SER A 155 4.90 -21.55 -7.25
CA SER A 155 4.96 -23.00 -7.05
C SER A 155 5.91 -23.49 -5.94
N LYS A 156 6.85 -22.65 -5.48
CA LYS A 156 7.85 -23.04 -4.46
C LYS A 156 8.21 -21.87 -3.53
N SER A 157 7.81 -21.91 -2.26
CA SER A 157 8.22 -20.87 -1.30
C SER A 157 8.10 -21.26 0.18
N ASN A 158 9.23 -21.19 0.91
CA ASN A 158 9.29 -21.21 2.38
C ASN A 158 9.02 -19.84 3.04
N THR A 159 8.71 -18.79 2.27
CA THR A 159 8.45 -17.42 2.77
C THR A 159 7.21 -17.33 3.67
N SER A 160 6.31 -18.32 3.63
CA SER A 160 5.08 -18.35 4.43
C SER A 160 5.35 -18.32 5.93
N ALA A 161 6.29 -19.14 6.43
CA ALA A 161 6.58 -19.25 7.86
C ALA A 161 7.08 -17.93 8.48
N ILE A 162 7.97 -17.21 7.77
CA ILE A 162 8.50 -15.91 8.20
C ILE A 162 7.40 -14.85 8.21
N LEU A 163 6.58 -14.79 7.15
CA LEU A 163 5.50 -13.81 7.06
C LEU A 163 4.44 -14.03 8.14
N SER A 164 4.12 -15.29 8.47
CA SER A 164 3.20 -15.60 9.57
C SER A 164 3.74 -15.16 10.94
N GLN A 165 5.05 -15.17 11.15
CA GLN A 165 5.67 -14.64 12.37
C GLN A 165 5.67 -13.11 12.40
N MET A 166 5.95 -12.46 11.26
CA MET A 166 5.99 -10.99 11.16
C MET A 166 4.59 -10.37 11.25
N TYR A 167 3.58 -11.03 10.67
CA TYR A 167 2.21 -10.53 10.58
C TYR A 167 1.20 -11.57 11.11
N PRO A 168 1.25 -11.91 12.41
CA PRO A 168 0.44 -12.99 12.99
C PRO A 168 -1.07 -12.67 13.00
N HIS A 169 -1.43 -11.38 12.88
CA HIS A 169 -2.81 -10.93 12.74
C HIS A 169 -3.41 -11.25 11.36
N ILE A 170 -2.60 -11.66 10.39
CA ILE A 170 -3.03 -12.05 9.04
C ILE A 170 -3.25 -13.56 9.02
N ARG A 171 -4.49 -14.00 9.26
CA ARG A 171 -4.90 -15.42 9.18
C ARG A 171 -5.52 -15.78 7.81
N ALA A 172 -5.00 -16.85 7.20
CA ALA A 172 -5.50 -17.69 6.08
C ALA A 172 -5.71 -17.10 4.64
N ASP A 173 -5.02 -17.79 3.72
CA ASP A 173 -5.32 -18.35 2.38
C ASP A 173 -5.60 -17.47 1.14
N ASP A 174 -6.29 -16.33 1.22
CA ASP A 174 -6.54 -15.50 -0.01
C ASP A 174 -5.61 -14.27 -0.08
N MET A 175 -5.20 -13.70 1.05
CA MET A 175 -4.40 -12.46 1.10
C MET A 175 -2.91 -12.71 1.40
N THR A 176 -2.58 -13.88 1.94
CA THR A 176 -1.20 -14.30 2.22
C THR A 176 -0.39 -14.44 0.94
N SER A 177 -1.04 -14.82 -0.17
CA SER A 177 -0.41 -14.98 -1.48
C SER A 177 0.08 -13.64 -2.04
N ALA A 178 -0.74 -12.59 -2.02
CA ALA A 178 -0.32 -11.25 -2.44
C ALA A 178 0.88 -10.73 -1.62
N LEU A 179 0.87 -10.99 -0.30
CA LEU A 179 1.99 -10.66 0.58
C LEU A 179 3.24 -11.47 0.25
N ARG A 180 3.11 -12.78 0.01
CA ARG A 180 4.20 -13.66 -0.44
C ARG A 180 4.79 -13.18 -1.76
N ILE A 181 3.94 -12.81 -2.72
CA ILE A 181 4.33 -12.26 -4.02
C ILE A 181 5.13 -10.97 -3.81
N ALA A 182 4.64 -10.06 -2.95
CA ALA A 182 5.35 -8.82 -2.63
C ALA A 182 6.75 -9.07 -2.03
N PHE A 183 6.88 -9.99 -1.08
CA PHE A 183 8.15 -10.28 -0.40
C PHE A 183 9.06 -11.25 -1.16
N ARG A 184 8.58 -11.92 -2.21
CA ARG A 184 9.39 -12.87 -2.99
C ARG A 184 10.61 -12.18 -3.60
N LEU A 185 11.80 -12.72 -3.36
CA LEU A 185 12.99 -12.28 -4.08
C LEU A 185 12.85 -12.69 -5.55
N THR A 186 13.10 -11.74 -6.45
CA THR A 186 13.18 -11.97 -7.89
C THR A 186 14.62 -11.70 -8.26
N ILE A 187 15.37 -12.80 -8.47
CA ILE A 187 16.76 -12.79 -8.93
C ILE A 187 16.76 -12.38 -10.40
#